data_AF-A0AA91TH89-F1
#
_entry.id   AF-A0AA91TH89-F1
#
_cell.length_a   1.000
_cell.length_b   1.000
_cell.length_c   1.000
_cell.angle_alpha   90.00
_cell.angle_beta   90.00
_cell.angle_gamma   90.00
#
_symmetry.space_group_name_H-M   'P 1'
#
loop_
_entity.id
_entity.type
_entity.pdbx_description
1 polymer ?
#
loop_
_entity_poly.entity_id
_entity_poly.type
_entity_poly.pdbx_seq_one_letter_code
_entity_poly.pdbx_strand_id
1 'polypeptide(L)'
;MKRAILRNTQLFACFVNILRLLFLFLKLFSYFCKCIYLFYIYSMAKKDVNRLKIMLAVTKHSNKWLAEMLGKDQATISKWCTNTCQPDLETLIRISDLLKVDVNDLLNKECIKE
;
A
#
# COMPACT_ATOMS: atom_id res chain seq x y z
N MET A 1 17.24 -56.16 -9.49
CA MET A 1 17.37 -54.94 -10.33
C MET A 1 16.23 -53.93 -10.12
N LYS A 2 14.94 -54.30 -10.25
CA LYS A 2 13.79 -53.37 -10.11
C LYS A 2 13.70 -52.61 -8.77
N ARG A 3 14.02 -53.23 -7.62
CA ARG A 3 14.01 -52.56 -6.28
C ARG A 3 15.04 -51.43 -6.14
N ALA A 4 16.19 -51.50 -6.81
CA ALA A 4 17.21 -50.45 -6.77
C ALA A 4 16.77 -49.22 -7.59
N ILE A 5 16.13 -49.46 -8.74
CA ILE A 5 15.55 -48.41 -9.61
C ILE A 5 14.37 -47.72 -8.89
N LEU A 6 13.52 -48.47 -8.19
CA LEU A 6 12.43 -47.91 -7.38
C LEU A 6 12.93 -47.03 -6.23
N ARG A 7 14.03 -47.43 -5.55
CA ARG A 7 14.64 -46.61 -4.49
C ARG A 7 15.27 -45.33 -5.04
N ASN A 8 15.96 -45.39 -6.17
CA ASN A 8 16.53 -44.20 -6.82
C ASN A 8 15.46 -43.21 -7.30
N THR A 9 14.34 -43.71 -7.84
CA THR A 9 13.20 -42.87 -8.26
C THR A 9 12.47 -42.25 -7.07
N GLN A 10 12.30 -42.98 -5.95
CA GLN A 10 11.76 -42.41 -4.71
C GLN A 10 12.69 -41.35 -4.08
N LEU A 11 14.01 -41.57 -4.08
CA LEU A 11 14.98 -40.58 -3.60
C LEU A 11 14.92 -39.29 -4.42
N PHE A 12 14.83 -39.42 -5.75
CA PHE A 12 14.70 -38.28 -6.67
C PHE A 12 13.39 -37.51 -6.44
N ALA A 13 12.26 -38.21 -6.27
CA ALA A 13 10.99 -37.57 -5.95
C ALA A 13 11.02 -36.83 -4.60
N CYS A 14 11.69 -37.40 -3.59
CA CYS A 14 11.86 -36.76 -2.29
C CYS A 14 12.72 -35.49 -2.38
N PHE A 15 13.82 -35.52 -3.16
CA PHE A 15 14.66 -34.35 -3.42
C PHE A 15 13.88 -33.22 -4.12
N VAL A 16 13.09 -33.54 -5.14
CA VAL A 16 12.24 -32.56 -5.84
C VAL A 16 11.20 -31.95 -4.90
N ASN A 17 10.61 -32.75 -3.99
CA ASN A 17 9.66 -32.25 -3.00
C ASN A 17 10.32 -31.34 -1.95
N ILE A 18 11.53 -31.67 -1.48
CA ILE A 18 12.31 -30.81 -0.56
C ILE A 18 12.64 -29.47 -1.24
N LEU A 19 13.06 -29.50 -2.51
CA LEU A 19 13.36 -28.28 -3.26
C LEU A 19 12.10 -27.41 -3.46
N ARG A 20 10.95 -28.03 -3.72
CA ARG A 20 9.64 -27.33 -3.78
C ARG A 20 9.28 -26.69 -2.44
N LEU A 21 9.48 -27.41 -1.33
CA LEU A 21 9.18 -26.91 0.01
C LEU A 21 10.07 -25.72 0.38
N LEU A 22 11.37 -25.78 0.05
CA LEU A 22 12.30 -24.67 0.22
C LEU A 22 11.85 -23.44 -0.58
N PHE A 23 11.41 -23.65 -1.83
CA PHE A 23 10.91 -22.55 -2.66
C PHE A 23 9.62 -21.92 -2.11
N LEU A 24 8.73 -22.73 -1.53
CA LEU A 24 7.53 -22.25 -0.84
C LEU A 24 7.90 -21.44 0.42
N PHE A 25 8.89 -21.88 1.19
CA PHE A 25 9.41 -21.15 2.35
C PHE A 25 9.98 -19.78 1.96
N LEU A 26 10.75 -19.70 0.87
CA LEU A 26 11.28 -18.43 0.36
C LEU A 26 10.17 -17.47 -0.08
N LYS A 27 9.11 -17.99 -0.72
CA LYS A 27 7.92 -17.19 -1.07
C LYS A 27 7.20 -16.68 0.18
N LEU A 28 7.02 -17.53 1.19
CA LEU A 28 6.37 -17.14 2.44
C LEU A 28 7.18 -16.07 3.19
N PHE A 29 8.50 -16.23 3.25
CA PHE A 29 9.39 -15.23 3.84
C PHE A 29 9.30 -13.89 3.09
N SER A 30 9.30 -13.91 1.76
CA SER A 30 9.11 -12.70 0.94
C SER A 30 7.77 -12.03 1.22
N TYR A 31 6.69 -12.79 1.36
CA TYR A 31 5.37 -12.26 1.73
C TYR A 31 5.40 -11.61 3.11
N PHE A 32 6.00 -12.28 4.09
CA PHE A 32 6.14 -11.76 5.46
C PHE A 32 6.92 -10.45 5.50
N CYS A 33 8.05 -10.36 4.77
CA CYS A 33 8.81 -9.13 4.62
C CYS A 33 7.97 -7.99 4.01
N LYS A 34 7.16 -8.29 2.98
CA LYS A 34 6.25 -7.31 2.38
C LYS A 34 5.19 -6.83 3.37
N CYS A 35 4.61 -7.73 4.17
CA CYS A 35 3.64 -7.37 5.20
C CYS A 35 4.24 -6.44 6.25
N ILE A 36 5.46 -6.74 6.74
CA ILE A 36 6.16 -5.88 7.69
C ILE A 36 6.41 -4.49 7.10
N TYR A 37 6.89 -4.43 5.85
CA TYR A 37 7.15 -3.16 5.18
C TYR A 37 5.88 -2.33 4.98
N LEU A 38 4.77 -2.97 4.57
CA LEU A 38 3.45 -2.33 4.46
C LEU A 38 2.96 -1.80 5.81
N PHE A 39 3.13 -2.58 6.89
CA PHE A 39 2.76 -2.17 8.24
C PHE A 39 3.59 -0.96 8.70
N TYR A 40 4.90 -0.95 8.45
CA TYR A 40 5.78 0.18 8.75
C TYR A 40 5.33 1.46 8.02
N ILE A 41 5.06 1.38 6.71
CA ILE A 41 4.54 2.52 5.94
C ILE A 41 3.21 3.01 6.49
N TYR A 42 2.28 2.10 6.81
CA TYR A 42 0.99 2.47 7.38
C TYR A 42 1.15 3.18 8.73
N SER A 43 2.02 2.67 9.60
CA SER A 43 2.31 3.27 10.90
C SER A 43 2.96 4.66 10.78
N MET A 44 3.76 4.92 9.75
CA MET A 44 4.31 6.25 9.49
C MET A 44 3.22 7.21 8.99
N ALA A 45 2.41 6.79 8.02
CA ALA A 45 1.33 7.61 7.48
C ALA A 45 0.25 7.95 8.52
N LYS A 46 0.08 7.11 9.56
CA LYS A 46 -0.82 7.39 10.69
C LYS A 46 -0.41 8.64 11.49
N LYS A 47 0.83 9.12 11.39
CA LYS A 47 1.28 10.31 12.14
C LYS A 47 1.03 11.63 11.40
N ASP A 48 0.56 11.58 10.16
CA ASP A 48 0.33 12.76 9.35
C ASP A 48 -1.08 13.33 9.57
N VAL A 49 -1.19 14.66 9.52
CA VAL A 49 -2.47 15.38 9.64
C VAL A 49 -3.32 15.19 8.38
N ASN A 50 -2.73 15.27 7.17
CA ASN A 50 -3.46 15.04 5.93
C ASN A 50 -3.43 13.56 5.54
N ARG A 51 -4.62 13.00 5.30
CA ARG A 51 -4.85 11.62 4.84
C ARG A 51 -5.23 11.54 3.37
N LEU A 52 -5.14 12.64 2.61
CA LEU A 52 -5.49 12.71 1.19
C LEU A 52 -4.87 11.58 0.35
N LYS A 53 -3.58 11.29 0.55
CA LYS A 53 -2.90 10.22 -0.19
C LYS A 53 -3.51 8.85 0.06
N ILE A 54 -3.93 8.58 1.31
CA ILE A 54 -4.60 7.34 1.68
C ILE A 54 -5.98 7.31 1.04
N MET A 55 -6.73 8.41 1.14
CA MET A 55 -8.08 8.48 0.58
C MET A 55 -8.09 8.32 -0.95
N LEU A 56 -7.14 8.93 -1.66
CA LEU A 56 -6.98 8.71 -3.11
C LEU A 56 -6.73 7.23 -3.47
N ALA A 57 -5.93 6.52 -2.67
CA ALA A 57 -5.70 5.10 -2.85
C ALA A 57 -6.95 4.26 -2.55
N VAL A 58 -7.70 4.61 -1.50
CA VAL A 58 -8.96 3.94 -1.11
C VAL A 58 -10.02 4.11 -2.18
N THR A 59 -10.21 5.33 -2.69
CA THR A 59 -11.16 5.66 -3.74
C THR A 59 -10.68 5.30 -5.15
N LYS A 60 -9.44 4.78 -5.27
CA LYS A 60 -8.79 4.39 -6.54
C LYS A 60 -8.69 5.51 -7.57
N HIS A 61 -8.46 6.74 -7.11
CA HIS A 61 -8.20 7.89 -7.96
C HIS A 61 -6.71 8.22 -8.02
N SER A 62 -6.26 8.73 -9.17
CA SER A 62 -4.86 9.14 -9.34
C SER A 62 -4.66 10.62 -9.00
N ASN A 63 -3.43 11.01 -8.65
CA ASN A 63 -3.09 12.42 -8.44
C ASN A 63 -3.37 13.26 -9.70
N LYS A 64 -3.18 12.68 -10.89
CA LYS A 64 -3.48 13.32 -12.17
C LYS A 64 -4.97 13.58 -12.33
N TRP A 65 -5.81 12.60 -11.99
CA TRP A 65 -7.26 12.76 -12.02
C TRP A 65 -7.73 13.90 -11.10
N LEU A 66 -7.20 13.96 -9.87
CA LEU A 66 -7.57 15.03 -8.94
C LEU A 66 -7.10 16.41 -9.43
N ALA A 67 -5.91 16.47 -10.02
CA ALA A 67 -5.37 17.68 -10.64
C ALA A 67 -6.29 18.20 -11.76
N GLU A 68 -6.77 17.31 -12.62
CA GLU A 68 -7.72 17.62 -13.70
C GLU A 68 -9.06 18.13 -13.15
N MET A 69 -9.63 17.48 -12.13
CA MET A 69 -10.93 17.89 -11.54
C MET A 69 -10.87 19.23 -10.82
N LEU A 70 -9.72 19.57 -10.22
CA LEU A 70 -9.51 20.84 -9.51
C LEU A 70 -8.95 21.95 -10.42
N GLY A 71 -8.54 21.63 -11.64
CA GLY A 71 -7.83 22.57 -12.51
C GLY A 71 -6.50 23.06 -11.91
N LYS A 72 -5.79 22.19 -11.19
CA LYS A 72 -4.50 22.49 -10.53
C LYS A 72 -3.38 21.69 -11.16
N ASP A 73 -2.15 22.16 -10.98
CA ASP A 73 -0.97 21.41 -11.42
C ASP A 73 -0.76 20.13 -10.59
N GLN A 74 -0.28 19.07 -11.24
CA GLN A 74 -0.03 17.78 -10.61
C GLN A 74 1.05 17.88 -9.53
N ALA A 75 2.02 18.79 -9.65
CA ALA A 75 3.03 18.98 -8.61
C ALA A 75 2.41 19.54 -7.32
N THR A 76 1.39 20.40 -7.42
CA THR A 76 0.65 20.92 -6.26
C THR A 76 -0.09 19.81 -5.52
N ILE A 77 -0.81 18.94 -6.25
CA ILE A 77 -1.47 17.77 -5.65
C ILE A 77 -0.44 16.84 -4.98
N SER A 78 0.72 16.64 -5.62
CA SER A 78 1.81 15.84 -5.07
C SER A 78 2.35 16.40 -3.75
N LYS A 79 2.48 17.73 -3.64
CA LYS A 79 2.87 18.41 -2.39
C LYS A 79 1.84 18.20 -1.29
N TRP A 80 0.54 18.26 -1.62
CA TRP A 80 -0.53 17.96 -0.66
C TRP A 80 -0.49 16.51 -0.18
N CYS A 81 -0.29 15.55 -1.08
CA CYS A 81 -0.18 14.12 -0.75
C CYS A 81 1.08 13.76 0.05
N THR A 82 2.12 14.58 -0.02
CA THR A 82 3.37 14.40 0.75
C THR A 82 3.41 15.25 2.01
N ASN A 83 2.30 15.89 2.38
CA ASN A 83 2.21 16.79 3.54
C ASN A 83 3.18 17.97 3.54
N THR A 84 3.84 18.28 2.41
CA THR A 84 4.77 19.42 2.31
C THR A 84 4.03 20.76 2.28
N CYS A 85 2.83 20.78 1.73
CA CYS A 85 1.92 21.92 1.77
C CYS A 85 0.50 21.41 2.05
N GLN A 86 -0.37 22.23 2.63
CA GLN A 86 -1.78 21.89 2.82
C GLN A 86 -2.66 22.60 1.79
N PRO A 87 -3.74 21.96 1.31
CA PRO A 87 -4.79 22.67 0.59
C PRO A 87 -5.50 23.67 1.52
N ASP A 88 -6.09 24.71 0.96
CA ASP A 88 -7.00 25.57 1.71
C ASP A 88 -8.28 24.79 2.09
N LEU A 89 -9.03 25.34 3.06
CA LEU A 89 -10.23 24.68 3.58
C LEU A 89 -11.29 24.50 2.49
N GLU A 90 -11.44 25.48 1.60
CA GLU A 90 -12.37 25.43 0.47
C GLU A 90 -12.02 24.29 -0.51
N THR A 91 -10.74 24.15 -0.87
CA THR A 91 -10.28 23.05 -1.72
C THR A 91 -10.42 21.72 -1.01
N LEU A 92 -10.19 21.64 0.30
CA LEU A 92 -10.38 20.41 1.07
C LEU A 92 -11.83 19.92 1.01
N ILE A 93 -12.80 20.83 1.19
CA ILE A 93 -14.23 20.53 1.04
C ILE A 93 -14.52 20.04 -0.38
N ARG A 94 -14.02 20.75 -1.39
CA ARG A 94 -14.20 20.37 -2.79
C ARG A 94 -13.59 18.99 -3.11
N ILE A 95 -12.45 18.66 -2.53
CA ILE A 95 -11.85 17.32 -2.65
C ILE A 95 -12.77 16.26 -2.03
N SER A 96 -13.34 16.53 -0.85
CA SER A 96 -14.25 15.59 -0.20
C SER A 96 -15.50 15.31 -1.06
N ASP A 97 -16.06 16.35 -1.70
CA ASP A 97 -17.19 16.22 -2.60
C ASP A 97 -16.84 15.41 -3.86
N LEU A 98 -15.67 15.67 -4.45
CA LEU A 98 -15.19 14.95 -5.63
C LEU A 98 -14.94 13.46 -5.34
N LEU A 99 -14.39 13.16 -4.16
CA LEU A 99 -14.08 11.80 -3.72
C LEU A 99 -15.28 11.08 -3.09
N LYS A 100 -16.39 11.81 -2.81
CA LYS A 100 -17.59 11.33 -2.12
C LYS A 100 -17.27 10.72 -0.75
N VAL A 101 -16.40 11.38 0.01
CA VAL A 101 -16.01 11.01 1.38
C VAL A 101 -16.30 12.16 2.33
N ASP A 102 -16.34 11.89 3.63
CA ASP A 102 -16.49 12.96 4.61
C ASP A 102 -15.20 13.78 4.73
N VAL A 103 -15.29 15.09 4.98
CA VAL A 103 -14.11 15.96 5.18
C VAL A 103 -13.24 15.44 6.33
N ASN A 104 -13.85 14.85 7.37
CA ASN A 104 -13.14 14.26 8.49
C ASN A 104 -12.29 13.04 8.08
N ASP A 105 -12.61 12.35 6.98
CA ASP A 105 -11.83 11.22 6.49
C ASP A 105 -10.51 11.67 5.84
N LEU A 106 -10.47 12.91 5.36
CA LEU A 106 -9.26 13.53 4.80
C LEU A 106 -8.27 13.99 5.88
N LEU A 107 -8.69 14.08 7.14
CA LEU A 107 -7.89 14.62 8.24
C LEU A 107 -7.66 13.57 9.34
N ASN A 108 -6.53 13.66 10.02
CA ASN A 108 -6.25 12.85 11.19
C ASN A 108 -6.40 13.68 12.48
N LYS A 109 -7.50 13.46 13.20
CA LYS A 109 -7.80 14.15 14.46
C LYS A 109 -6.84 13.77 15.59
N GLU A 110 -6.28 12.56 15.57
CA GLU A 110 -5.33 12.10 16.61
C GLU A 110 -4.01 12.89 16.59
N CYS A 111 -3.67 13.53 15.47
CA CYS A 111 -2.44 14.30 15.30
C CYS A 111 -2.57 15.77 15.71
N ILE A 112 -3.80 16.27 15.87
CA ILE A 112 -4.06 17.64 16.31
C ILE A 112 -4.02 17.62 17.83
N LYS A 113 -2.87 18.00 18.40
CA LYS A 113 -2.77 18.24 19.84
C LYS A 113 -3.47 19.56 20.16
N GLU A 114 -4.41 19.53 21.10
CA GLU A 114 -4.94 20.74 21.74
C GLU A 114 -3.82 21.54 22.43
#